data_AF-A0A0G1WXY8-F1
#
_entry.id   AF-A0A0G1WXY8-F1
#
_cell.length_a   1.000
_cell.length_b   1.000
_cell.length_c   1.000
_cell.angle_alpha   90.00
_cell.angle_beta   90.00
_cell.angle_gamma   90.00
#
_symmetry.space_group_name_H-M   'P 1'
#
loop_
_entity.id
_entity.type
_entity.pdbx_description
1 polymer ?
#
loop_
_entity_poly.entity_id
_entity_poly.type
_entity_poly.pdbx_seq_one_letter_code
_entity_poly.pdbx_strand_id
1 'polypeptide(L)'
;MSDEVNLGGKTYISSKRAASSTGYAQDYIGQLARKGVIDARRIGGLWYIQLESLMNYKEKAQTYVPQPPKHENIEADPESLVFFDGKDYVSAAKAADITGYHPDYVGQLARGGKVISQQIGNRWYVDRAGILAHKEEKDDLLAAVQAESVGLSRRATAEGLANKIIDNNTRIDKDTNPNETKLMAAEAGPFLTYTTDTGVLMPNLEKKQGEERKSDDKVGEPEIEILDGRIAIPIHVNKPRVMQKTQLYRSNTVGKTSDMGHKIVSRLAKFYVPIAALLLVTVILFGFGASITGGKSATGGSGIFSKIGDVLEPFLTQELTYIRQN
;
A
#
# COMPACT_ATOMS: atom_id res chain seq x y z
N MET A 1 5.15 -41.26 -46.22
CA MET A 1 6.28 -40.91 -45.34
C MET A 1 6.27 -41.87 -44.18
N SER A 2 7.42 -42.39 -43.78
CA SER A 2 7.55 -43.32 -42.65
C SER A 2 7.16 -42.61 -41.36
N ASP A 3 6.19 -43.18 -40.64
CA ASP A 3 5.75 -42.64 -39.36
C ASP A 3 6.69 -42.98 -38.20
N GLU A 4 7.71 -43.80 -38.46
CA GLU A 4 8.70 -44.26 -37.50
C GLU A 4 10.12 -44.12 -38.05
N VAL A 5 11.06 -43.75 -37.18
CA VAL A 5 12.49 -43.68 -37.46
C VAL A 5 13.26 -44.22 -36.25
N ASN A 6 14.19 -45.13 -36.50
CA ASN A 6 15.07 -45.67 -35.46
C ASN A 6 16.40 -44.90 -35.46
N LEU A 7 16.71 -44.24 -34.35
CA LEU A 7 17.95 -43.48 -34.17
C LEU A 7 18.64 -43.93 -32.88
N GLY A 8 19.87 -44.44 -33.00
CA GLY A 8 20.68 -44.82 -31.84
C GLY A 8 20.01 -45.87 -30.94
N GLY A 9 19.32 -46.86 -31.54
CA GLY A 9 18.61 -47.91 -30.82
C GLY A 9 17.28 -47.48 -30.17
N LYS A 10 16.86 -46.22 -30.36
CA LYS A 10 15.57 -45.71 -29.87
C LYS A 10 14.62 -45.48 -31.03
N THR A 11 13.36 -45.86 -30.84
CA THR A 11 12.28 -45.67 -31.82
C THR A 11 11.63 -44.31 -31.62
N TYR A 12 11.62 -43.49 -32.68
CA TYR A 12 10.94 -42.21 -32.71
C TYR A 12 9.77 -42.26 -33.67
N ILE A 13 8.64 -41.68 -33.28
CA ILE A 13 7.41 -41.58 -34.09
C ILE A 13 7.19 -40.16 -34.60
N SER A 14 6.50 -40.01 -35.73
CA SER A 14 6.14 -38.71 -36.27
C SER A 14 5.24 -37.93 -35.30
N SER A 15 5.35 -36.60 -35.28
CA SER A 15 4.50 -35.73 -34.44
C SER A 15 3.01 -35.93 -34.65
N LYS A 16 2.61 -36.28 -35.89
CA LYS A 16 1.22 -36.57 -36.24
C LYS A 16 0.74 -37.85 -35.55
N ARG A 17 1.54 -38.91 -35.57
CA ARG A 17 1.20 -40.18 -34.90
C ARG A 17 1.22 -40.04 -33.38
N ALA A 18 2.21 -39.33 -32.84
CA ALA A 18 2.30 -39.05 -31.40
C ALA A 18 1.06 -38.31 -30.87
N ALA A 19 0.54 -37.36 -31.65
CA ALA A 19 -0.72 -36.66 -31.36
C ALA A 19 -1.90 -37.64 -31.28
N SER A 20 -2.06 -38.51 -32.27
CA SER A 20 -3.11 -39.53 -32.28
C SER A 20 -3.01 -40.52 -31.12
N SER A 21 -1.79 -40.92 -30.71
CA SER A 21 -1.60 -41.86 -29.60
C SER A 21 -1.84 -41.27 -28.22
N THR A 22 -1.53 -39.99 -28.01
CA THR A 22 -1.61 -39.35 -26.68
C THR A 22 -2.87 -38.53 -26.48
N GLY A 23 -3.52 -38.10 -27.57
CA GLY A 23 -4.63 -37.15 -27.57
C GLY A 23 -4.20 -35.69 -27.49
N TYR A 24 -2.90 -35.40 -27.46
CA TYR A 24 -2.40 -34.02 -27.50
C TYR A 24 -2.45 -33.45 -28.92
N ALA A 25 -2.58 -32.13 -29.03
CA ALA A 25 -2.47 -31.44 -30.30
C ALA A 25 -1.04 -31.58 -30.87
N GLN A 26 -0.93 -31.74 -32.19
CA GLN A 26 0.36 -31.87 -32.87
C GLN A 26 1.28 -30.66 -32.62
N ASP A 27 0.73 -29.43 -32.63
CA ASP A 27 1.52 -28.24 -32.33
C ASP A 27 2.01 -28.21 -30.87
N TYR A 28 1.19 -28.67 -29.92
CA TYR A 28 1.58 -28.75 -28.51
C TYR A 28 2.80 -29.68 -28.31
N ILE A 29 2.80 -30.83 -28.97
CA ILE A 29 3.97 -31.74 -28.98
C ILE A 29 5.20 -31.05 -29.57
N GLY A 30 5.02 -30.27 -30.64
CA GLY A 30 6.08 -29.45 -31.21
C GLY A 30 6.60 -28.38 -30.25
N GLN A 31 5.74 -27.75 -29.45
CA GLN A 31 6.14 -26.79 -28.42
C GLN A 31 6.95 -27.47 -27.31
N LEU A 32 6.52 -28.64 -26.83
CA LEU A 32 7.26 -29.43 -25.84
C LEU A 32 8.64 -29.85 -26.36
N ALA A 33 8.73 -30.24 -27.64
CA ALA A 33 9.98 -30.57 -28.31
C ALA A 33 10.93 -29.36 -28.39
N ARG A 34 10.42 -28.17 -28.80
CA ARG A 34 11.21 -26.93 -28.84
C ARG A 34 11.71 -26.49 -27.46
N LYS A 35 10.92 -26.73 -26.41
CA LYS A 35 11.29 -26.45 -25.02
C LYS A 35 12.25 -27.50 -24.43
N GLY A 36 12.50 -28.61 -25.12
CA GLY A 36 13.35 -29.71 -24.62
C GLY A 36 12.74 -30.48 -23.45
N VAL A 37 11.41 -30.41 -23.27
CA VAL A 37 10.70 -31.10 -22.17
C VAL A 37 10.53 -32.60 -22.46
N ILE A 38 10.47 -32.95 -23.74
CA ILE A 38 10.34 -34.32 -24.24
C ILE A 38 11.48 -34.64 -25.22
N ASP A 39 11.87 -35.90 -25.28
CA ASP A 39 12.90 -36.37 -26.20
C ASP A 39 12.39 -36.36 -27.65
N ALA A 40 12.91 -35.44 -28.44
CA ALA A 40 12.54 -35.27 -29.84
C ALA A 40 13.75 -34.94 -30.73
N ARG A 41 13.68 -35.35 -31.99
CA ARG A 41 14.69 -35.11 -33.03
C ARG A 41 14.04 -34.45 -34.23
N ARG A 42 14.76 -33.52 -34.85
CA ARG A 42 14.31 -32.84 -36.07
C ARG A 42 15.00 -33.46 -37.29
N ILE A 43 14.21 -34.03 -38.20
CA ILE A 43 14.72 -34.74 -39.39
C ILE A 43 13.90 -34.25 -40.59
N GLY A 44 14.57 -33.71 -41.63
CA GLY A 44 13.86 -33.21 -42.82
C GLY A 44 12.85 -32.11 -42.52
N GLY A 45 13.11 -31.28 -41.50
CA GLY A 45 12.20 -30.21 -41.05
C GLY A 45 11.04 -30.66 -40.17
N LEU A 46 10.79 -31.97 -40.05
CA LEU A 46 9.73 -32.56 -39.24
C LEU A 46 10.25 -32.99 -37.86
N TRP A 47 9.35 -33.03 -36.87
CA TRP A 47 9.65 -33.51 -35.52
C TRP A 47 9.31 -34.99 -35.37
N TYR A 48 10.26 -35.74 -34.84
CA TYR A 48 10.16 -37.14 -34.45
C TYR A 48 10.35 -37.24 -32.95
N ILE A 49 9.41 -37.87 -32.25
CA ILE A 49 9.31 -37.86 -30.78
C ILE A 49 9.42 -39.29 -30.25
N GLN A 50 10.15 -39.47 -29.16
CA GLN A 50 10.18 -40.74 -28.45
C GLN A 50 8.88 -40.90 -27.64
N LEU A 51 8.10 -41.95 -27.94
CA LEU A 51 6.77 -42.15 -27.36
C LEU A 51 6.79 -42.25 -25.83
N GLU A 52 7.78 -42.95 -25.27
CA GLU A 52 7.95 -43.13 -23.82
C GLU A 52 8.14 -41.80 -23.08
N SER A 53 8.94 -40.90 -23.66
CA SER A 53 9.21 -39.58 -23.08
C SER A 53 7.93 -38.73 -23.02
N LEU A 54 7.11 -38.78 -24.07
CA LEU A 54 5.84 -38.07 -24.12
C LEU A 54 4.80 -38.66 -23.15
N MET A 55 4.78 -39.99 -22.96
CA MET A 55 3.90 -40.62 -21.98
C MET A 55 4.27 -40.27 -20.54
N ASN A 56 5.56 -40.28 -20.20
CA ASN A 56 6.05 -39.85 -18.89
C ASN A 56 5.67 -38.38 -18.61
N TYR A 57 5.76 -37.51 -19.61
CA TYR A 57 5.27 -36.13 -19.49
C TYR A 57 3.77 -36.07 -19.17
N LYS A 58 2.94 -36.88 -19.84
CA LYS A 58 1.50 -36.95 -19.61
C LYS A 58 1.17 -37.41 -18.19
N GLU A 59 1.88 -38.42 -17.69
CA GLU A 59 1.70 -38.92 -16.31
C GLU A 59 2.07 -37.85 -15.28
N LYS A 60 3.23 -37.19 -15.44
CA LYS A 60 3.65 -36.07 -14.57
C LYS A 60 2.62 -34.93 -14.57
N ALA A 61 2.07 -34.60 -15.73
CA ALA A 61 1.04 -33.56 -15.84
C ALA A 61 -0.26 -33.95 -15.14
N GLN A 62 -0.62 -35.24 -15.10
CA GLN A 62 -1.79 -35.74 -14.38
C GLN A 62 -1.59 -35.76 -12.86
N THR A 63 -0.37 -36.06 -12.40
CA THR A 63 -0.04 -36.05 -10.95
C THR A 63 0.18 -34.64 -10.40
N TYR A 64 0.35 -33.64 -11.26
CA TYR A 64 0.66 -32.28 -10.82
C TYR A 64 -0.50 -31.66 -10.04
N VAL A 65 -0.30 -31.51 -8.73
CA VAL A 65 -1.17 -30.72 -7.86
C VAL A 65 -0.62 -29.29 -7.81
N PRO A 66 -1.36 -28.27 -8.28
CA PRO A 66 -0.91 -26.89 -8.17
C PRO A 66 -0.84 -26.52 -6.69
N GLN A 67 0.37 -26.29 -6.18
CA GLN A 67 0.52 -25.71 -4.85
C GLN A 67 0.25 -24.21 -4.94
N PRO A 68 -0.58 -23.65 -4.04
CA PRO A 68 -0.69 -22.20 -3.95
C PRO A 68 0.68 -21.60 -3.63
N PRO A 69 1.00 -20.40 -4.13
CA PRO A 69 2.25 -19.74 -3.77
C PRO A 69 2.32 -19.63 -2.24
N LYS A 70 3.29 -20.31 -1.64
CA LYS A 70 3.51 -20.26 -0.20
C LYS A 70 4.02 -18.86 0.12
N HIS A 71 3.17 -18.03 0.72
CA HIS A 71 3.64 -16.81 1.38
C HIS A 71 4.43 -17.28 2.60
N GLU A 72 5.75 -17.31 2.48
CA GLU A 72 6.61 -17.52 3.64
C GLU A 72 6.35 -16.34 4.58
N ASN A 73 5.78 -16.63 5.76
CA ASN A 73 5.69 -15.66 6.84
C ASN A 73 7.13 -15.38 7.28
N ILE A 74 7.74 -14.34 6.73
CA ILE A 74 8.99 -13.80 7.23
C ILE A 74 8.66 -13.29 8.63
N GLU A 75 9.08 -14.04 9.66
CA GLU A 75 8.93 -13.66 11.05
C GLU A 75 9.56 -12.28 11.25
N ALA A 76 8.73 -11.31 11.69
CA ALA A 76 9.12 -9.98 12.13
C ALA A 76 10.30 -9.35 11.36
N ASP A 77 10.02 -8.95 10.12
CA ASP A 77 10.95 -8.28 9.22
C ASP A 77 11.82 -7.19 9.91
N PRO A 78 13.13 -7.44 10.13
CA PRO A 78 14.05 -6.43 10.63
C PRO A 78 14.30 -5.32 9.59
N GLU A 79 13.89 -5.46 8.32
CA GLU A 79 14.04 -4.43 7.29
C GLU A 79 13.11 -3.22 7.48
N SER A 80 12.19 -3.27 8.45
CA SER A 80 11.30 -2.13 8.72
C SER A 80 11.99 -0.99 9.48
N LEU A 81 13.10 -1.26 10.17
CA LEU A 81 13.88 -0.22 10.87
C LEU A 81 14.99 0.31 9.97
N VAL A 82 14.91 1.59 9.65
CA VAL A 82 15.92 2.28 8.85
C VAL A 82 16.42 3.49 9.61
N PHE A 83 17.74 3.64 9.72
CA PHE A 83 18.36 4.77 10.38
C PHE A 83 18.64 5.88 9.37
N PHE A 84 18.02 7.04 9.58
CA PHE A 84 18.32 8.25 8.81
C PHE A 84 18.68 9.38 9.75
N ASP A 85 19.80 10.05 9.51
CA ASP A 85 20.20 11.25 10.25
C ASP A 85 20.25 11.03 11.78
N GLY A 86 20.66 9.82 12.19
CA GLY A 86 20.71 9.41 13.59
C GLY A 86 19.34 9.19 14.25
N LYS A 87 18.24 9.15 13.47
CA LYS A 87 16.89 8.86 13.93
C LYS A 87 16.36 7.54 13.37
N ASP A 88 15.45 6.94 14.12
CA ASP A 88 14.85 5.65 13.80
C ASP A 88 13.59 5.84 12.97
N TYR A 89 13.61 5.38 11.73
CA TYR A 89 12.45 5.35 10.87
C TYR A 89 11.87 3.95 10.79
N VAL A 90 10.55 3.88 10.85
CA VAL A 90 9.79 2.64 10.72
C VAL A 90 8.91 2.69 9.47
N SER A 91 8.71 1.56 8.81
CA SER A 91 7.73 1.51 7.72
C SER A 91 6.33 1.93 8.19
N ALA A 92 5.52 2.53 7.31
CA ALA A 92 4.16 2.96 7.63
C ALA A 92 3.28 1.83 8.20
N ALA A 93 3.48 0.58 7.72
CA ALA A 93 2.77 -0.58 8.25
C ALA A 93 3.18 -0.88 9.70
N LYS A 94 4.49 -0.87 9.99
CA LYS A 94 4.97 -1.10 11.36
C LYS A 94 4.60 0.04 12.31
N ALA A 95 4.64 1.28 11.84
CA ALA A 95 4.18 2.44 12.60
C ALA A 95 2.69 2.32 12.96
N ALA A 96 1.87 1.81 12.04
CA ALA A 96 0.47 1.49 12.30
C ALA A 96 0.32 0.41 13.38
N ASP A 97 1.10 -0.67 13.34
CA ASP A 97 1.07 -1.70 14.39
C ASP A 97 1.45 -1.15 15.78
N ILE A 98 2.44 -0.26 15.84
CA ILE A 98 2.92 0.35 17.10
C ILE A 98 1.88 1.31 17.68
N THR A 99 1.29 2.15 16.83
CA THR A 99 0.35 3.19 17.28
C THR A 99 -1.08 2.69 17.39
N GLY A 100 -1.42 1.59 16.72
CA GLY A 100 -2.80 1.14 16.52
C GLY A 100 -3.55 1.94 15.44
N TYR A 101 -2.87 2.83 14.72
CA TYR A 101 -3.46 3.54 13.59
C TYR A 101 -3.61 2.63 12.37
N HIS A 102 -4.51 3.00 11.46
CA HIS A 102 -4.60 2.31 10.17
C HIS A 102 -3.37 2.66 9.30
N PRO A 103 -2.77 1.70 8.56
CA PRO A 103 -1.59 1.96 7.71
C PRO A 103 -1.79 3.10 6.70
N ASP A 104 -2.98 3.23 6.12
CA ASP A 104 -3.28 4.33 5.21
C ASP A 104 -3.30 5.69 5.92
N TYR A 105 -3.78 5.75 7.16
CA TYR A 105 -3.77 7.00 7.94
C TYR A 105 -2.33 7.46 8.23
N VAL A 106 -1.44 6.54 8.60
CA VAL A 106 -0.01 6.84 8.74
C VAL A 106 0.58 7.35 7.42
N GLY A 107 0.20 6.74 6.29
CA GLY A 107 0.58 7.22 4.95
C GLY A 107 0.06 8.61 4.63
N GLN A 108 -1.15 8.97 5.05
CA GLN A 108 -1.70 10.32 4.90
C GLN A 108 -0.94 11.34 5.77
N LEU A 109 -0.58 10.98 7.00
CA LEU A 109 0.24 11.84 7.88
C LEU A 109 1.62 12.11 7.26
N ALA A 110 2.24 11.08 6.68
CA ALA A 110 3.52 11.17 5.99
C ALA A 110 3.44 12.09 4.76
N ARG A 111 2.49 11.85 3.84
CA ARG A 111 2.28 12.68 2.64
C ARG A 111 1.87 14.11 2.99
N GLY A 112 1.14 14.29 4.08
CA GLY A 112 0.73 15.59 4.59
C GLY A 112 1.83 16.34 5.35
N GLY A 113 3.00 15.72 5.59
CA GLY A 113 4.11 16.32 6.33
C GLY A 113 3.82 16.57 7.81
N LYS A 114 2.78 15.95 8.37
CA LYS A 114 2.44 16.07 9.81
C LYS A 114 3.43 15.33 10.70
N VAL A 115 4.05 14.28 10.16
CA VAL A 115 5.12 13.53 10.80
C VAL A 115 6.29 13.46 9.82
N ILE A 116 7.51 13.59 10.36
CA ILE A 116 8.73 13.50 9.57
C ILE A 116 8.77 12.12 8.91
N SER A 117 8.94 12.10 7.59
CA SER A 117 8.89 10.87 6.81
C SER A 117 9.75 10.96 5.56
N GLN A 118 10.18 9.79 5.09
CA GLN A 118 11.00 9.62 3.90
C GLN A 118 10.35 8.57 2.99
N GLN A 119 10.26 8.88 1.69
CA GLN A 119 9.82 7.90 0.70
C GLN A 119 11.03 7.14 0.14
N ILE A 120 10.96 5.81 0.18
CA ILE A 120 11.99 4.91 -0.35
C ILE A 120 11.30 3.92 -1.27
N GLY A 121 11.56 4.05 -2.57
CA GLY A 121 10.82 3.35 -3.62
C GLY A 121 9.32 3.66 -3.53
N ASN A 122 8.51 2.63 -3.33
CA ASN A 122 7.05 2.74 -3.24
C ASN A 122 6.53 2.79 -1.80
N ARG A 123 7.42 2.80 -0.80
CA ARG A 123 7.05 2.72 0.62
C ARG A 123 7.42 4.00 1.36
N TRP A 124 6.60 4.35 2.34
CA TRP A 124 6.84 5.46 3.26
C TRP A 124 7.43 4.94 4.57
N TYR A 125 8.48 5.61 5.02
CA TYR A 125 9.12 5.39 6.30
C TYR A 125 8.92 6.64 7.15
N VAL A 126 8.51 6.47 8.39
CA VAL A 126 8.09 7.54 9.28
C VAL A 126 8.95 7.49 10.53
N ASP A 127 9.34 8.66 11.04
CA ASP A 127 10.11 8.76 12.29
C ASP A 127 9.29 8.17 13.45
N ARG A 128 9.89 7.19 14.15
CA ARG A 128 9.26 6.45 15.23
C ARG A 128 8.89 7.37 16.40
N ALA A 129 9.76 8.31 16.75
CA ALA A 129 9.50 9.24 17.84
C ALA A 129 8.37 10.22 17.47
N GLY A 130 8.42 10.74 16.24
CA GLY A 130 7.42 11.68 15.73
C GLY A 130 6.00 11.11 15.69
N ILE A 131 5.83 9.85 15.27
CA ILE A 131 4.50 9.24 15.18
C ILE A 131 3.90 8.94 16.57
N LEU A 132 4.73 8.62 17.57
CA LEU A 132 4.30 8.44 18.96
C LEU A 132 3.87 9.76 19.59
N ALA A 133 4.65 10.83 19.41
CA ALA A 133 4.29 12.16 19.89
C ALA A 133 2.96 12.65 19.29
N HIS A 134 2.73 12.41 18.00
CA HIS A 134 1.44 12.72 17.37
C HIS A 134 0.28 11.93 18.01
N LYS A 135 0.51 10.67 18.40
CA LYS A 135 -0.50 9.87 19.08
C LYS A 135 -0.82 10.43 20.46
N GLU A 136 0.21 10.72 21.26
CA GLU A 136 0.04 11.31 22.59
C GLU A 136 -0.76 12.62 22.52
N GLU A 137 -0.42 13.52 21.59
CA GLU A 137 -1.17 14.77 21.38
C GLU A 137 -2.65 14.51 21.08
N LYS A 138 -2.96 13.51 20.23
CA LYS A 138 -4.35 13.20 19.87
C LYS A 138 -5.11 12.53 21.01
N ASP A 139 -4.45 11.65 21.76
CA ASP A 139 -5.05 10.98 22.91
C ASP A 139 -5.34 12.00 24.02
N ASP A 140 -4.45 12.98 24.25
CA ASP A 140 -4.67 14.09 25.18
C ASP A 140 -5.85 14.98 24.77
N LEU A 141 -5.95 15.33 23.48
CA LEU A 141 -7.08 16.10 22.96
C LEU A 141 -8.40 15.34 23.13
N LEU A 142 -8.40 14.03 22.85
CA LEU A 142 -9.58 13.19 23.05
C LEU A 142 -9.94 13.10 24.54
N ALA A 143 -8.96 12.92 25.42
CA ALA A 143 -9.18 12.88 26.86
C ALA A 143 -9.77 14.19 27.40
N ALA A 144 -9.30 15.34 26.91
CA ALA A 144 -9.84 16.65 27.28
C ALA A 144 -11.29 16.82 26.84
N VAL A 145 -11.60 16.49 25.58
CA VAL A 145 -12.97 16.55 25.04
C VAL A 145 -13.90 15.59 25.80
N GLN A 146 -13.43 14.38 26.09
CA GLN A 146 -14.18 13.42 26.88
C GLN A 146 -14.46 13.97 28.28
N ALA A 147 -13.46 14.47 29.00
CA ALA A 147 -13.61 15.06 30.33
C ALA A 147 -14.60 16.23 30.36
N GLU A 148 -14.58 17.08 29.33
CA GLU A 148 -15.55 18.17 29.15
C GLU A 148 -16.96 17.63 28.94
N SER A 149 -17.14 16.63 28.05
CA SER A 149 -18.45 16.06 27.74
C SER A 149 -19.14 15.38 28.93
N VAL A 150 -18.36 14.82 29.86
CA VAL A 150 -18.87 14.17 31.08
C VAL A 150 -18.93 15.13 32.28
N GLY A 151 -18.58 16.41 32.10
CA GLY A 151 -18.57 17.41 33.17
C GLY A 151 -17.46 17.21 34.21
N LEU A 152 -16.51 16.29 33.98
CA LEU A 152 -15.30 16.11 34.80
C LEU A 152 -14.22 17.14 34.45
N SER A 153 -14.61 18.39 34.19
CA SER A 153 -13.64 19.48 34.12
C SER A 153 -12.90 19.56 35.45
N ARG A 154 -11.66 19.07 35.46
CA ARG A 154 -10.74 19.20 36.59
C ARG A 154 -10.56 20.70 36.77
N ARG A 155 -11.32 21.33 37.67
CA ARG A 155 -10.99 22.66 38.18
C ARG A 155 -9.56 22.52 38.65
N ALA A 156 -8.62 23.12 37.93
CA ALA A 156 -7.28 23.33 38.45
C ALA A 156 -7.46 24.26 39.65
N THR A 157 -7.71 23.67 40.82
CA THR A 157 -7.48 24.37 42.08
C THR A 157 -6.02 24.80 42.04
N ALA A 158 -5.73 26.03 42.49
CA ALA A 158 -4.39 26.59 42.48
C ALA A 158 -3.34 25.64 43.11
N GLU A 159 -3.78 24.74 43.99
CA GLU A 159 -3.01 23.65 44.61
C GLU A 159 -2.50 22.59 43.62
N GLY A 160 -3.27 22.23 42.58
CA GLY A 160 -2.87 21.25 41.57
C GLY A 160 -1.81 21.77 40.58
N LEU A 161 -1.77 23.09 40.37
CA LEU A 161 -0.70 23.76 39.61
C LEU A 161 0.58 23.91 40.44
N ALA A 162 0.45 24.15 41.75
CA ALA A 162 1.60 24.21 42.65
C ALA A 162 2.34 22.86 42.74
N ASN A 163 1.61 21.74 42.84
CA ASN A 163 2.22 20.42 42.91
C ASN A 163 2.92 20.00 41.60
N LYS A 164 2.37 20.40 40.43
CA LYS A 164 3.04 20.14 39.14
C LYS A 164 4.34 20.94 38.97
N ILE A 165 4.48 22.08 39.64
CA ILE A 165 5.72 22.88 39.65
C ILE A 165 6.75 22.27 40.62
N ILE A 166 6.30 21.70 41.75
CA ILE A 166 7.17 21.04 42.73
C ILE A 166 7.74 19.73 42.16
N ASP A 167 6.91 18.90 41.54
CA ASP A 167 7.32 17.58 41.02
C ASP A 167 8.37 17.67 39.90
N ASN A 168 8.41 18.77 39.14
CA ASN A 168 9.39 18.96 38.09
C ASN A 168 10.77 19.45 38.59
N ASN A 169 10.89 19.83 39.88
CA ASN A 169 12.12 20.40 40.44
C ASN A 169 12.76 19.55 41.55
N THR A 170 12.06 18.53 42.08
CA THR A 170 12.64 17.59 43.04
C THR A 170 13.32 16.42 42.33
N ARG A 171 14.65 16.51 42.24
CA ARG A 171 15.53 15.35 42.02
C ARG A 171 15.23 14.30 43.10
N ILE A 172 14.78 13.14 42.62
CA ILE A 172 14.94 11.78 43.16
C ILE A 172 15.66 11.72 44.52
N ASP A 173 14.88 11.59 45.58
CA ASP A 173 15.28 10.80 46.75
C ASP A 173 14.32 9.61 46.81
N LYS A 174 14.85 8.43 46.43
CA LYS A 174 14.21 7.14 46.69
C LYS A 174 14.33 6.95 48.20
N ASP A 175 13.21 7.00 48.92
CA ASP A 175 12.95 6.28 50.18
C ASP A 175 11.67 6.87 50.81
N THR A 176 10.50 6.49 50.30
CA THR A 176 9.26 6.67 51.09
C THR A 176 8.28 5.53 50.83
N ASN A 177 7.89 4.90 51.92
CA ASN A 177 7.13 3.66 52.06
C ASN A 177 5.68 3.81 51.52
N PRO A 178 5.17 2.91 50.67
CA PRO A 178 3.87 3.09 49.99
C PRO A 178 2.62 2.85 50.84
N ASN A 179 2.72 2.79 52.18
CA ASN A 179 1.62 2.32 53.04
C ASN A 179 0.85 3.39 53.83
N GLU A 180 1.11 4.69 53.66
CA GLU A 180 0.39 5.73 54.44
C GLU A 180 -0.64 6.57 53.67
N THR A 181 -0.77 6.44 52.34
CA THR A 181 -1.75 7.22 51.55
C THR A 181 -3.10 6.52 51.37
N LYS A 182 -3.53 5.72 52.34
CA LYS A 182 -4.86 5.10 52.35
C LYS A 182 -5.55 5.51 53.65
N LEU A 183 -6.76 6.06 53.50
CA LEU A 183 -7.56 6.77 54.52
C LEU A 183 -7.17 8.25 54.69
N MET A 184 -7.65 9.12 53.80
CA MET A 184 -8.36 10.36 54.13
C MET A 184 -8.97 10.95 52.84
N ALA A 185 -10.13 11.58 52.97
CA ALA A 185 -10.85 12.33 51.93
C ALA A 185 -11.65 11.54 50.88
N ALA A 186 -12.50 10.62 51.34
CA ALA A 186 -13.79 10.37 50.71
C ALA A 186 -14.83 11.38 51.27
N GLU A 187 -14.57 12.67 51.13
CA GLU A 187 -15.61 13.68 51.28
C GLU A 187 -16.34 13.79 49.95
N ALA A 188 -17.41 13.00 49.83
CA ALA A 188 -18.41 13.17 48.80
C ALA A 188 -18.89 14.62 48.84
N GLY A 189 -18.55 15.40 47.80
CA GLY A 189 -19.01 16.77 47.68
C GLY A 189 -20.55 16.88 47.75
N PRO A 190 -21.10 18.08 47.96
CA PRO A 190 -22.52 18.33 48.24
C PRO A 190 -23.52 17.92 47.13
N PHE A 191 -23.05 17.26 46.07
CA PHE A 191 -23.83 16.78 44.93
C PHE A 191 -23.93 15.25 44.86
N LEU A 192 -23.36 14.51 45.82
CA LEU A 192 -23.36 13.04 45.86
C LEU A 192 -24.22 12.46 46.98
N THR A 193 -25.34 13.11 47.32
CA THR A 193 -26.40 12.47 48.10
C THR A 193 -27.26 11.63 47.17
N TYR A 194 -27.05 10.32 47.19
CA TYR A 194 -27.98 9.36 46.60
C TYR A 194 -29.30 9.39 47.38
N THR A 195 -30.35 9.94 46.79
CA THR A 195 -31.71 9.72 47.27
C THR A 195 -32.05 8.25 47.02
N THR A 196 -32.25 7.46 48.07
CA THR A 196 -32.66 6.07 47.95
C THR A 196 -33.99 5.99 47.22
N ASP A 197 -34.01 5.33 46.07
CA ASP A 197 -35.16 5.22 45.17
C ASP A 197 -36.18 4.21 45.72
N THR A 198 -36.77 4.54 46.87
CA THR A 198 -37.85 3.77 47.49
C THR A 198 -39.23 4.24 47.04
N GLY A 199 -39.29 5.08 46.00
CA GLY A 199 -40.54 5.52 45.40
C GLY A 199 -41.24 4.37 44.67
N VAL A 200 -42.56 4.31 44.75
CA VAL A 200 -43.36 3.37 43.96
C VAL A 200 -43.28 3.81 42.50
N LEU A 201 -42.48 3.10 41.70
CA LEU A 201 -42.25 3.35 40.26
C LEU A 201 -43.48 3.12 39.37
N MET A 202 -44.63 2.80 39.95
CA MET A 202 -45.87 2.60 39.19
C MET A 202 -46.77 3.84 39.29
N PRO A 203 -47.24 4.37 38.15
CA PRO A 203 -48.15 5.51 38.15
C PRO A 203 -49.46 5.14 38.85
N ASN A 204 -49.90 5.99 39.77
CA ASN A 204 -51.14 5.79 40.51
C ASN A 204 -52.33 6.03 39.55
N LEU A 205 -53.07 4.97 39.22
CA LEU A 205 -54.15 4.99 38.22
C LEU A 205 -55.50 5.48 38.77
N GLU A 206 -55.55 6.04 39.97
CA GLU A 206 -56.78 6.54 40.57
C GLU A 206 -57.04 8.03 40.26
N LYS A 207 -57.96 8.22 39.30
CA LYS A 207 -58.90 9.35 39.10
C LYS A 207 -58.36 10.80 39.20
N LYS A 208 -58.41 11.50 38.07
CA LYS A 208 -58.81 12.92 38.04
C LYS A 208 -60.18 13.06 37.37
N GLN A 209 -61.22 13.16 38.19
CA GLN A 209 -62.41 13.93 37.83
C GLN A 209 -62.08 15.40 38.11
N GLY A 210 -62.25 16.23 37.08
CA GLY A 210 -62.55 17.66 37.17
C GLY A 210 -61.57 18.54 37.93
N GLU A 211 -60.69 19.23 37.21
CA GLU A 211 -60.27 20.57 37.60
C GLU A 211 -59.98 21.39 36.33
N GLU A 212 -60.92 22.27 36.02
CA GLU A 212 -60.79 23.33 35.02
C GLU A 212 -59.71 24.31 35.46
N ARG A 213 -58.72 24.56 34.61
CA ARG A 213 -57.94 25.80 34.65
C ARG A 213 -57.89 26.41 33.26
N LYS A 214 -58.46 27.61 33.17
CA LYS A 214 -58.45 28.52 32.03
C LYS A 214 -57.02 28.84 31.61
N SER A 215 -56.74 28.66 30.32
CA SER A 215 -55.52 29.13 29.64
C SER A 215 -55.87 30.36 28.80
N ASP A 216 -55.37 31.52 29.21
CA ASP A 216 -55.07 32.61 28.28
C ASP A 216 -53.60 32.46 27.82
N ASP A 217 -53.35 32.98 26.63
CA ASP A 217 -52.10 33.10 25.89
C ASP A 217 -51.76 32.03 24.83
N LYS A 218 -51.86 32.54 23.59
CA LYS A 218 -51.65 31.93 22.29
C LYS A 218 -50.15 31.81 21.99
N VAL A 219 -49.70 30.60 21.65
CA VAL A 219 -48.73 30.37 20.58
C VAL A 219 -49.15 29.06 19.89
N GLY A 220 -49.34 29.12 18.57
CA GLY A 220 -49.93 28.04 17.78
C GLY A 220 -49.08 26.77 17.77
N GLU A 221 -49.69 25.68 18.22
CA GLU A 221 -49.25 24.30 17.98
C GLU A 221 -49.87 23.77 16.67
N PRO A 222 -49.16 22.92 15.91
CA PRO A 222 -49.71 22.29 14.72
C PRO A 222 -50.76 21.23 15.10
N GLU A 223 -51.87 21.28 14.40
CA GLU A 223 -52.99 20.34 14.49
C GLU A 223 -52.50 18.91 14.17
N ILE A 224 -52.49 18.02 15.18
CA ILE A 224 -52.26 16.59 14.99
C ILE A 224 -53.63 15.94 14.81
N GLU A 225 -53.97 15.59 13.56
CA GLU A 225 -55.16 14.78 13.28
C GLU A 225 -54.96 13.36 13.82
N ILE A 226 -55.71 13.02 14.87
CA ILE A 226 -55.78 11.68 15.43
C ILE A 226 -56.83 10.89 14.64
N LEU A 227 -56.39 10.12 13.67
CA LEU A 227 -57.18 9.00 13.15
C LEU A 227 -56.79 7.72 13.92
N ASP A 228 -57.75 7.18 14.66
CA ASP A 228 -57.79 5.78 15.08
C ASP A 228 -56.69 5.26 16.04
N GLY A 229 -56.39 6.04 17.09
CA GLY A 229 -55.81 5.51 18.34
C GLY A 229 -54.39 4.95 18.26
N ARG A 230 -53.62 5.26 17.21
CA ARG A 230 -52.20 4.91 17.10
C ARG A 230 -51.39 6.18 16.92
N ILE A 231 -50.51 6.47 17.88
CA ILE A 231 -49.56 7.59 17.79
C ILE A 231 -48.56 7.27 16.67
N ALA A 232 -48.72 7.92 15.51
CA ALA A 232 -47.80 7.78 14.39
C ALA A 232 -46.61 8.74 14.59
N ILE A 233 -45.47 8.21 14.99
CA ILE A 233 -44.20 8.95 14.99
C ILE A 233 -43.71 9.00 13.53
N PRO A 234 -43.49 10.18 12.92
CA PRO A 234 -43.02 10.25 11.55
C PRO A 234 -41.57 9.78 11.46
N ILE A 235 -41.34 8.59 10.89
CA ILE A 235 -40.00 8.10 10.56
C ILE A 235 -39.58 8.72 9.22
N HIS A 236 -38.59 9.60 9.24
CA HIS A 236 -37.93 10.06 8.01
C HIS A 236 -36.99 8.97 7.49
N VAL A 237 -37.47 8.21 6.51
CA VAL A 237 -36.65 7.25 5.77
C VAL A 237 -35.89 8.03 4.68
N ASN A 238 -34.58 8.20 4.87
CA ASN A 238 -33.70 8.67 3.79
C ASN A 238 -33.73 7.64 2.66
N LYS A 239 -34.40 7.98 1.54
CA LYS A 239 -34.43 7.12 0.35
C LYS A 239 -32.98 6.92 -0.13
N PRO A 240 -32.54 5.68 -0.42
CA PRO A 240 -31.24 5.47 -1.03
C PRO A 240 -31.22 6.25 -2.35
N ARG A 241 -30.14 7.01 -2.56
CA ARG A 241 -29.90 7.77 -3.78
C ARG A 241 -29.97 6.79 -4.93
N VAL A 242 -31.06 6.81 -5.69
CA VAL A 242 -31.19 6.02 -6.91
C VAL A 242 -30.10 6.53 -7.84
N MET A 243 -29.05 5.73 -7.98
CA MET A 243 -27.96 5.97 -8.90
C MET A 243 -28.60 5.98 -10.28
N GLN A 244 -28.83 7.18 -10.83
CA GLN A 244 -29.30 7.33 -12.20
C GLN A 244 -28.29 6.57 -13.06
N LYS A 245 -28.76 5.49 -13.69
CA LYS A 245 -28.00 4.79 -14.72
C LYS A 245 -27.62 5.85 -15.75
N THR A 246 -26.36 6.27 -15.72
CA THR A 246 -25.79 7.10 -16.75
C THR A 246 -25.96 6.31 -18.04
N GLN A 247 -26.85 6.78 -18.90
CA GLN A 247 -27.02 6.20 -20.22
C GLN A 247 -25.65 6.33 -20.90
N LEU A 248 -25.03 5.17 -21.14
CA LEU A 248 -23.83 5.05 -21.96
C LEU A 248 -24.20 5.52 -23.36
N TYR A 249 -23.96 6.81 -23.62
CA TYR A 249 -23.98 7.37 -24.95
C TYR A 249 -22.80 6.77 -25.70
N ARG A 250 -23.08 5.72 -26.47
CA ARG A 250 -22.14 5.09 -27.40
C ARG A 250 -21.88 6.08 -28.54
N SER A 251 -20.95 7.01 -28.32
CA SER A 251 -20.39 7.80 -29.41
C SER A 251 -19.33 6.96 -30.11
N ASN A 252 -19.59 6.63 -31.36
CA ASN A 252 -18.61 6.04 -32.28
C ASN A 252 -17.60 7.14 -32.63
N THR A 253 -16.51 7.24 -31.88
CA THR A 253 -15.32 7.98 -32.32
C THR A 253 -14.36 7.02 -33.00
N VAL A 254 -14.46 7.01 -34.33
CA VAL A 254 -13.49 6.51 -35.28
C VAL A 254 -12.10 7.11 -34.98
N GLY A 255 -11.07 6.28 -35.07
CA GLY A 255 -9.72 6.57 -34.62
C GLY A 255 -9.05 7.79 -35.25
N LYS A 256 -8.36 8.55 -34.40
CA LYS A 256 -7.23 9.41 -34.77
C LYS A 256 -6.10 9.13 -33.79
N THR A 257 -5.29 8.15 -34.13
CA THR A 257 -3.93 7.99 -33.61
C THR A 257 -3.03 8.97 -34.36
N SER A 258 -2.45 9.94 -33.67
CA SER A 258 -1.11 10.48 -33.93
C SER A 258 -0.83 11.72 -33.10
N ASP A 259 0.42 11.81 -32.67
CA ASP A 259 1.16 13.06 -32.51
C ASP A 259 1.20 13.78 -31.14
N MET A 260 1.07 13.04 -30.03
CA MET A 260 1.35 13.59 -28.69
C MET A 260 2.50 12.89 -27.93
N GLY A 261 3.23 11.98 -28.57
CA GLY A 261 4.41 11.31 -28.00
C GLY A 261 5.75 12.02 -28.27
N HIS A 262 5.90 12.72 -29.39
CA HIS A 262 7.18 13.32 -29.78
C HIS A 262 7.51 14.65 -29.09
N LYS A 263 6.53 15.34 -28.50
CA LYS A 263 6.74 16.66 -27.87
C LYS A 263 7.25 16.58 -26.42
N ILE A 264 7.06 15.45 -25.73
CA ILE A 264 7.52 15.29 -24.34
C ILE A 264 8.97 14.74 -24.31
N VAL A 265 9.28 13.76 -25.17
CA VAL A 265 10.64 13.18 -25.24
C VAL A 265 11.66 14.21 -25.77
N SER A 266 11.26 15.10 -26.69
CA SER A 266 12.16 16.13 -27.23
C SER A 266 12.44 17.30 -26.28
N ARG A 267 11.61 17.51 -25.24
CA ARG A 267 11.90 18.53 -24.21
C ARG A 267 12.83 18.00 -23.13
N LEU A 268 12.68 16.73 -22.72
CA LEU A 268 13.59 16.12 -21.75
C LEU A 268 15.00 15.89 -22.34
N ALA A 269 15.11 15.47 -23.60
CA ALA A 269 16.41 15.26 -24.25
C ALA A 269 17.28 16.53 -24.31
N LYS A 270 16.68 17.72 -24.45
CA LYS A 270 17.43 18.99 -24.52
C LYS A 270 18.08 19.41 -23.20
N PHE A 271 17.56 18.95 -22.06
CA PHE A 271 18.13 19.28 -20.75
C PHE A 271 19.18 18.27 -20.26
N TYR A 272 19.05 16.99 -20.62
CA TYR A 272 19.97 15.96 -20.12
C TYR A 272 21.27 15.84 -20.92
N VAL A 273 21.27 16.17 -22.22
CA VAL A 273 22.48 16.12 -23.07
C VAL A 273 23.61 17.03 -22.57
N PRO A 274 23.40 18.31 -22.19
CA PRO A 274 24.51 19.14 -21.70
C PRO A 274 25.04 18.68 -20.33
N ILE A 275 24.18 18.12 -19.47
CA ILE A 275 24.59 17.61 -18.14
C ILE A 275 25.46 16.37 -18.28
N ALA A 276 25.10 15.44 -19.16
CA ALA A 276 25.90 14.24 -19.43
C ALA A 276 27.26 14.59 -20.07
N ALA A 277 27.30 15.60 -20.96
CA ALA A 277 28.55 16.06 -21.56
C ALA A 277 29.49 16.71 -20.52
N LEU A 278 28.93 17.49 -19.58
CA LEU A 278 29.71 18.08 -18.48
C LEU A 278 30.29 17.03 -17.53
N LEU A 279 29.52 15.99 -17.19
CA LEU A 279 30.00 14.88 -16.37
C LEU A 279 31.10 14.07 -17.07
N LEU A 280 30.99 13.88 -18.39
CA LEU A 280 32.01 13.17 -19.15
C LEU A 280 33.31 13.99 -19.26
N VAL A 281 33.21 15.31 -19.41
CA VAL A 281 34.37 16.22 -19.38
C VAL A 281 35.02 16.28 -18.00
N THR A 282 34.25 16.29 -16.91
CA THR A 282 34.85 16.26 -15.55
C THR A 282 35.52 14.93 -15.24
N VAL A 283 34.98 13.80 -15.69
CA VAL A 283 35.63 12.49 -15.55
C VAL A 283 36.93 12.41 -16.38
N ILE A 284 36.99 13.04 -17.55
CA ILE A 284 38.23 13.11 -18.34
C ILE A 284 39.26 14.07 -17.72
N LEU A 285 38.83 15.22 -17.16
CA LEU A 285 39.76 16.16 -16.51
C LEU A 285 40.29 15.67 -15.16
N PHE A 286 39.49 14.99 -14.35
CA PHE A 286 39.92 14.49 -13.03
C PHE A 286 40.44 13.05 -13.07
N GLY A 287 40.09 12.25 -14.08
CA GLY A 287 40.54 10.86 -14.23
C GLY A 287 42.00 10.68 -14.64
N PHE A 288 42.72 11.75 -14.99
CA PHE A 288 44.13 11.70 -15.39
C PHE A 288 45.13 12.22 -14.34
N GLY A 289 44.65 12.63 -13.16
CA GLY A 289 45.47 13.25 -12.11
C GLY A 289 46.07 12.31 -11.07
N ALA A 290 45.76 11.01 -11.09
CA ALA A 290 46.14 10.08 -10.01
C ALA A 290 46.77 8.78 -10.53
N SER A 291 47.89 8.89 -11.25
CA SER A 291 48.95 7.86 -11.30
C SER A 291 50.09 8.31 -12.20
N ILE A 292 51.13 8.93 -11.64
CA ILE A 292 52.53 8.84 -12.08
C ILE A 292 53.39 9.20 -10.87
N THR A 293 53.77 8.17 -10.12
CA THR A 293 55.10 8.08 -9.51
C THR A 293 55.60 6.67 -9.74
N GLY A 294 56.54 6.54 -10.68
CA GLY A 294 57.50 5.44 -10.71
C GLY A 294 57.23 4.30 -11.69
N GLY A 295 57.92 4.34 -12.85
CA GLY A 295 58.62 3.15 -13.33
C GLY A 295 58.21 2.54 -14.68
N LYS A 296 59.02 2.86 -15.69
CA LYS A 296 59.49 1.99 -16.81
C LYS A 296 58.48 1.51 -17.88
N SER A 297 58.66 2.10 -19.07
CA SER A 297 58.85 1.45 -20.38
C SER A 297 57.92 0.33 -20.83
N ALA A 298 57.16 0.57 -21.91
CA ALA A 298 57.27 -0.17 -23.18
C ALA A 298 56.19 0.28 -24.21
N THR A 299 56.67 0.77 -25.34
CA THR A 299 56.23 0.48 -26.72
C THR A 299 54.90 -0.28 -26.90
N GLY A 300 53.90 0.36 -27.55
CA GLY A 300 52.75 -0.37 -28.11
C GLY A 300 51.43 0.41 -28.20
N GLY A 301 51.40 1.57 -28.86
CA GLY A 301 50.22 2.42 -28.96
C GLY A 301 49.67 2.58 -30.38
N SER A 302 49.16 1.50 -31.00
CA SER A 302 48.35 1.63 -32.23
C SER A 302 47.10 0.74 -32.26
N GLY A 303 46.76 0.06 -31.17
CA GLY A 303 45.66 -0.92 -31.14
C GLY A 303 44.35 -0.49 -30.45
N ILE A 304 44.29 0.70 -29.84
CA ILE A 304 43.15 1.09 -28.98
C ILE A 304 42.20 2.08 -29.68
N PHE A 305 42.67 2.82 -30.68
CA PHE A 305 41.82 3.80 -31.39
C PHE A 305 40.93 3.19 -32.48
N SER A 306 41.22 1.98 -32.99
CA SER A 306 40.37 1.34 -34.01
C SER A 306 39.06 0.77 -33.46
N LYS A 307 39.02 0.36 -32.18
CA LYS A 307 37.80 -0.21 -31.57
C LYS A 307 36.75 0.82 -31.13
N ILE A 308 37.13 2.10 -31.02
CA ILE A 308 36.19 3.18 -30.68
C ILE A 308 35.45 3.68 -31.94
N GLY A 309 36.04 3.52 -33.13
CA GLY A 309 35.41 3.86 -34.42
C GLY A 309 34.18 3.02 -34.75
N ASP A 310 34.29 1.69 -34.64
CA ASP A 310 33.21 0.76 -35.01
C ASP A 310 31.96 0.86 -34.12
N VAL A 311 32.09 1.39 -32.90
CA VAL A 311 30.97 1.53 -31.95
C VAL A 311 30.21 2.84 -32.16
N LEU A 312 30.84 3.86 -32.75
CA LEU A 312 30.23 5.18 -32.97
C LEU A 312 29.56 5.32 -34.34
N GLU A 313 29.96 4.51 -35.34
CA GLU A 313 29.38 4.54 -36.68
C GLU A 313 27.84 4.34 -36.71
N PRO A 314 27.22 3.40 -35.96
CA PRO A 314 25.75 3.24 -35.99
C PRO A 314 24.98 4.39 -35.32
N PHE A 315 25.66 5.25 -34.54
CA PHE A 315 25.03 6.39 -33.87
C PHE A 315 25.08 7.69 -34.70
N LEU A 316 25.94 7.76 -35.72
CA LEU A 316 26.18 8.98 -36.51
C LEU A 316 25.54 8.96 -37.90
N THR A 317 25.19 7.78 -38.44
CA THR A 317 24.48 7.69 -39.73
C THR A 317 22.96 7.62 -39.52
N GLN A 318 22.25 8.69 -39.86
CA GLN A 318 20.80 8.66 -40.01
C GLN A 318 20.43 7.87 -41.28
N GLU A 319 19.85 6.68 -41.11
CA GLU A 319 19.29 5.93 -42.24
C GLU A 319 18.11 6.69 -42.85
N LEU A 320 18.28 7.16 -44.09
CA LEU A 320 17.21 7.64 -44.96
C LEU A 320 16.32 6.46 -45.36
N THR A 321 15.21 6.26 -44.64
CA THR A 321 14.19 5.28 -44.98
C THR A 321 13.32 5.81 -46.12
N TYR A 322 13.53 5.29 -47.34
CA TYR A 322 12.70 5.61 -48.50
C TYR A 322 11.41 4.77 -48.46
N ILE A 323 10.27 5.40 -48.16
CA ILE A 323 8.95 4.77 -48.23
C ILE A 323 8.44 4.94 -49.66
N ARG A 324 8.28 3.82 -50.39
CA ARG A 324 7.63 3.81 -51.70
C ARG A 324 6.12 3.93 -51.50
N GLN A 325 5.53 5.02 -51.99
CA GLN A 325 4.07 5.15 -52.11
C GLN A 325 3.59 4.23 -53.25
N ASN A 326 2.63 3.36 -52.91
CA ASN A 326 1.78 2.63 -53.86
C ASN A 326 0.48 3.41 -54.03
#